data_AF-A0A0S8GPZ9-F1
#
_entry.id   AF-A0A0S8GPZ9-F1
#
_cell.length_a   1.000
_cell.length_b   1.000
_cell.length_c   1.000
_cell.angle_alpha   90.00
_cell.angle_beta   90.00
_cell.angle_gamma   90.00
#
_symmetry.space_group_name_H-M   'P 1'
#
loop_
_entity.id
_entity.type
_entity.pdbx_description
1 polymer ?
#
loop_
_entity_poly.entity_id
_entity_poly.type
_entity_poly.pdbx_seq_one_letter_code
_entity_poly.pdbx_strand_id
1 'polypeptide(L)' 'MEIIYTDHTRIRMNQRDITEADIKMTLGSPDQIFPSFGGRKCARKMIKGETLEVVFVKENDQTIVITTYWLEGD' A
#
# COMPACT_ATOMS: atom_id res chain seq x y z
N MET A 1 -12.15 7.39 -6.23
CA MET A 1 -10.78 7.47 -5.69
C MET A 1 -9.83 7.02 -6.77
N GLU A 2 -8.98 7.92 -7.22
CA GLU A 2 -7.91 7.62 -8.16
C GLU A 2 -6.67 7.14 -7.38
N ILE A 3 -6.04 6.07 -7.84
CA ILE A 3 -4.80 5.54 -7.22
C ILE A 3 -3.65 5.81 -8.19
N ILE A 4 -2.66 6.57 -7.71
CA ILE A 4 -1.47 6.94 -8.46
C ILE A 4 -0.31 6.09 -7.94
N TYR A 5 0.36 5.39 -8.84
CA TYR A 5 1.54 4.59 -8.52
C TYR A 5 2.79 5.33 -8.99
N THR A 6 3.69 5.65 -8.06
CA THR A 6 5.01 6.18 -8.41
C THR A 6 5.87 5.09 -9.07
N ASP A 7 6.89 5.48 -9.84
CA ASP A 7 7.84 4.54 -10.46
C ASP A 7 8.50 3.63 -9.42
N HIS A 8 8.85 4.20 -8.26
CA HIS A 8 9.37 3.43 -7.13
C HIS A 8 8.40 2.32 -6.70
N THR A 9 7.11 2.65 -6.58
CA THR A 9 6.07 1.68 -6.23
C THR A 9 5.94 0.60 -7.29
N ARG A 10 5.92 0.96 -8.58
CA ARG A 10 5.84 0.00 -9.69
C ARG A 10 7.00 -0.99 -9.66
N ILE A 11 8.22 -0.51 -9.39
CA ILE A 11 9.40 -1.38 -9.23
C ILE A 11 9.23 -2.32 -8.05
N ARG A 12 8.78 -1.83 -6.88
CA ARG A 12 8.54 -2.67 -5.70
C ARG A 12 7.46 -3.72 -5.92
N MET A 13 6.39 -3.35 -6.62
CA MET A 13 5.31 -4.25 -6.98
C MET A 13 5.82 -5.41 -7.82
N ASN A 14 6.59 -5.11 -8.86
CA ASN A 14 7.15 -6.14 -9.74
C ASN A 14 8.18 -7.04 -9.00
N GLN A 15 9.00 -6.48 -8.12
CA GLN A 15 9.99 -7.24 -7.35
C GLN A 15 9.39 -8.21 -6.33
N ARG A 16 8.15 -7.97 -5.89
CA ARG A 16 7.53 -8.70 -4.77
C ARG A 16 6.21 -9.38 -5.15
N ASP A 17 5.94 -9.47 -6.45
CA ASP A 17 4.70 -10.04 -7.00
C ASP A 17 3.43 -9.43 -6.38
N ILE A 18 3.43 -8.10 -6.18
CA ILE A 18 2.28 -7.36 -5.64
C ILE A 18 1.51 -6.77 -6.82
N THR A 19 0.24 -7.15 -6.96
CA THR A 19 -0.62 -6.70 -8.05
C THR A 19 -1.35 -5.41 -7.69
N GLU A 20 -1.88 -4.70 -8.69
CA GLU A 20 -2.79 -3.57 -8.42
C GLU A 20 -4.05 -4.00 -7.66
N ALA A 21 -4.48 -5.25 -7.81
CA ALA A 21 -5.65 -5.77 -7.10
C ALA A 21 -5.36 -5.87 -5.60
N ASP A 22 -4.17 -6.30 -5.21
CA ASP A 22 -3.74 -6.37 -3.81
C ASP A 22 -3.70 -4.97 -3.18
N ILE A 23 -3.19 -3.98 -3.91
CA ILE A 23 -3.17 -2.58 -3.47
C ILE A 23 -4.59 -2.02 -3.33
N LYS A 24 -5.45 -2.21 -4.35
CA LYS A 24 -6.84 -1.75 -4.33
C LYS A 24 -7.62 -2.38 -3.17
N MET A 25 -7.43 -3.68 -2.93
CA MET A 25 -8.04 -4.38 -1.82
C MET A 25 -7.56 -3.85 -0.46
N THR A 26 -6.25 -3.59 -0.34
CA THR A 26 -5.63 -3.07 0.90
C THR A 26 -6.07 -1.65 1.21
N LEU A 27 -6.17 -0.77 0.20
CA LEU A 27 -6.64 0.60 0.39
C LEU A 27 -8.16 0.71 0.55
N GLY A 28 -8.92 -0.18 -0.10
CA GLY A 28 -10.38 -0.17 -0.08
C GLY A 28 -10.99 -0.79 1.17
N SER A 29 -10.34 -1.78 1.76
CA SER A 29 -10.78 -2.45 3.00
C SER A 29 -9.56 -2.86 3.83
N PRO A 30 -8.83 -1.88 4.41
CA PRO A 30 -7.67 -2.16 5.25
C PRO A 30 -8.11 -2.84 6.54
N ASP A 31 -7.29 -3.77 7.03
CA ASP A 31 -7.46 -4.33 8.37
C ASP A 31 -6.95 -3.34 9.43
N GLN A 32 -5.94 -2.55 9.07
CA GLN A 32 -5.41 -1.46 9.90
C GLN A 32 -5.04 -0.25 9.04
N ILE A 33 -5.27 0.94 9.58
CA ILE A 33 -4.80 2.21 9.01
C ILE A 33 -4.21 3.09 10.11
N PHE A 34 -3.02 3.62 9.89
CA PHE A 34 -2.34 4.46 10.89
C PHE A 34 -1.42 5.50 10.22
N PRO A 35 -1.16 6.65 10.88
CA PRO A 35 -0.24 7.64 10.38
C PRO A 35 1.21 7.13 10.40
N SER A 36 2.02 7.62 9.48
CA SER A 36 3.47 7.37 9.38
C SER A 36 4.22 8.70 9.22
N PHE A 37 5.55 8.64 9.18
CA PHE A 37 6.40 9.82 9.13
C PHE A 37 6.15 10.69 7.87
N GLY A 38 6.24 12.01 8.03
CA GLY A 38 6.16 12.96 6.91
C GLY A 38 4.77 13.07 6.27
N GLY A 39 3.69 12.97 7.05
CA GLY A 39 2.30 13.11 6.57
C GLY A 39 1.77 11.90 5.79
N ARG A 40 2.52 10.80 5.77
CA ARG A 40 2.15 9.55 5.11
C ARG A 40 1.19 8.75 5.99
N LYS A 41 0.48 7.81 5.37
CA LYS A 41 -0.35 6.81 6.05
C LYS A 41 0.08 5.42 5.61
N CYS A 42 -0.07 4.46 6.50
CA CYS A 42 0.09 3.05 6.20
C CYS A 42 -1.30 2.40 6.25
N ALA A 43 -1.62 1.61 5.22
CA ALA A 43 -2.72 0.66 5.22
C ALA A 43 -2.13 -0.75 5.24
N ARG A 44 -2.62 -1.60 6.13
CA ARG A 44 -2.24 -3.01 6.20
C ARG A 44 -3.41 -3.90 5.90
N LYS A 45 -3.15 -5.01 5.21
CA LYS A 45 -4.11 -6.07 4.98
C LYS A 45 -3.45 -7.44 4.95
N MET A 46 -4.05 -8.41 5.64
CA MET A 46 -3.66 -9.81 5.56
C MET A 46 -4.20 -10.43 4.27
N ILE A 47 -3.31 -10.97 3.44
CA ILE A 47 -3.60 -11.59 2.16
C ILE A 47 -2.87 -12.93 2.12
N LYS A 48 -3.62 -14.04 2.03
CA LYS A 48 -3.07 -15.41 1.94
C LYS A 48 -2.06 -15.78 3.05
N GLY A 49 -2.20 -15.17 4.24
CA GLY A 49 -1.32 -15.44 5.38
C GLY A 49 -0.12 -14.49 5.53
N GLU A 50 0.07 -13.57 4.59
CA GLU A 50 1.09 -12.52 4.68
C GLU A 50 0.43 -11.15 4.84
N THR A 51 1.10 -10.21 5.51
CA THR A 51 0.55 -8.85 5.68
C THR A 51 1.14 -7.91 4.63
N LEU A 52 0.30 -7.40 3.73
CA LEU A 52 0.69 -6.34 2.80
C LEU A 52 0.62 -4.98 3.51
N GLU A 53 1.71 -4.22 3.48
CA GLU A 53 1.73 -2.82 3.90
C GLU A 53 1.83 -1.90 2.68
N VAL A 54 0.89 -0.98 2.56
CA VAL A 54 0.84 0.07 1.54
C VAL A 54 1.04 1.42 2.20
N VAL A 55 2.13 2.10 1.84
CA VAL A 55 2.43 3.45 2.33
C VAL A 55 1.99 4.46 1.28
N PHE A 56 1.12 5.39 1.67
CA PHE A 56 0.50 6.34 0.76
C PHE A 56 0.34 7.73 1.37
N VAL A 57 0.14 8.72 0.49
CA VAL A 57 -0.36 10.05 0.85
C VAL A 57 -1.74 10.21 0.23
N LYS A 58 -2.65 10.85 0.96
CA LYS A 58 -3.98 11.18 0.47
C LYS A 58 -4.06 12.67 0.21
N GLU A 59 -4.28 13.04 -1.05
CA GLU A 59 -4.42 14.43 -1.49
C GLU A 59 -5.77 14.55 -2.20
N ASN A 60 -6.73 15.26 -1.59
CA ASN A 60 -8.10 15.38 -2.10
C ASN A 60 -8.71 13.99 -2.43
N ASP A 61 -9.06 13.78 -3.70
CA ASP A 61 -9.65 12.54 -4.23
C ASP A 61 -8.63 11.51 -4.76
N GLN A 62 -7.34 11.82 -4.62
CA GLN A 62 -6.23 11.01 -5.07
C GLN A 62 -5.52 10.32 -3.90
N THR A 63 -5.10 9.09 -4.14
CA THR A 63 -4.22 8.33 -3.25
C THR A 63 -2.93 8.01 -3.98
N ILE A 64 -1.84 8.62 -3.53
CA ILE A 64 -0.52 8.47 -4.12
C ILE A 64 0.22 7.40 -3.34
N VAL A 65 0.47 6.25 -3.96
CA VAL A 65 1.23 5.17 -3.35
C VAL A 65 2.72 5.47 -3.48
N ILE A 66 3.39 5.52 -2.33
CA ILE A 66 4.81 5.85 -2.20
C ILE A 66 5.66 4.58 -2.22
N THR A 67 5.24 3.55 -1.50
CA THR A 67 5.90 2.24 -1.49
C THR A 67 4.94 1.15 -0.99
N THR A 68 5.29 -0.11 -1.25
CA THR A 68 4.52 -1.28 -0.82
C THR A 68 5.44 -2.49 -0.62
N TYR A 69 5.13 -3.31 0.38
CA TYR A 69 5.88 -4.54 0.69
C TYR A 69 5.08 -5.49 1.58
N TRP A 70 5.41 -6.78 1.49
CA TRP A 70 5.00 -7.77 2.48
C TRP A 70 5.80 -7.56 3.77
N LEU A 71 5.13 -7.58 4.92
CA LEU A 71 5.80 -7.65 6.21
C LEU A 71 6.27 -9.09 6.40
N GLU A 72 7.57 -9.25 6.66
CA GLU A 72 8.11 -10.51 7.13
C GLU A 72 7.49 -10.79 8.51
N GLY A 73 7.03 -12.03 8.73
CA GLY A 73 6.65 -12.47 10.06
C GLY A 73 7.91 -12.53 10.93
N ASP A 74 7.84 -11.92 12.11
CA ASP A 74 8.84 -12.10 13.17
C ASP A 74 8.94 -13.58 13.60
#